data_AF-A0A257LP88-F1
#
_entry.id   AF-A0A257LP88-F1
#
_cell.length_a   1.000
_cell.length_b   1.000
_cell.length_c   1.000
_cell.angle_alpha   90.00
_cell.angle_beta   90.00
_cell.angle_gamma   90.00
#
_symmetry.space_group_name_H-M   'P 1'
#
loop_
_entity.id
_entity.type
_entity.pdbx_description
1 polymer ?
#
loop_
_entity_poly.entity_id
_entity_poly.type
_entity_poly.pdbx_seq_one_letter_code
_entity_poly.pdbx_strand_id
1 'polypeptide(L)' 'AASSSLATALFVLGAEAGYQFAVREKIAALFIVRNGATLTLRPTPAFARLPAL' A
#
# COMPACT_ATOMS: atom_id res chain seq x y z
N ALA A 1 4.69 -12.34 -10.74
CA ALA A 1 3.61 -11.76 -11.57
C ALA A 1 2.53 -11.07 -10.73
N ALA A 2 1.97 -11.72 -9.70
CA ALA A 2 0.89 -11.16 -8.88
C ALA A 2 1.23 -9.85 -8.13
N SER A 3 2.47 -9.69 -7.67
CA SER A 3 2.90 -8.45 -6.99
C SER A 3 2.84 -7.23 -7.92
N SER A 4 3.31 -7.37 -9.16
CA SER A 4 3.33 -6.29 -10.15
C SER A 4 1.92 -5.87 -10.57
N SER A 5 1.00 -6.81 -10.78
CA SER A 5 -0.38 -6.47 -11.14
C SER A 5 -1.14 -5.80 -9.98
N LEU A 6 -0.93 -6.27 -8.74
CA LEU A 6 -1.51 -5.64 -7.56
C LEU A 6 -0.97 -4.23 -7.33
N ALA A 7 0.34 -4.00 -7.51
CA ALA A 7 0.91 -2.66 -7.38
C ALA A 7 0.23 -1.66 -8.35
N THR A 8 0.01 -2.06 -9.61
CA THR A 8 -0.71 -1.24 -10.58
C THR A 8 -2.15 -0.98 -10.15
N ALA A 9 -2.88 -2.02 -9.70
CA ALA A 9 -4.25 -1.87 -9.25
C ALA A 9 -4.36 -0.89 -8.06
N LEU A 10 -3.47 -1.01 -7.07
CA LEU A 10 -3.43 -0.12 -5.90
C LEU A 10 -3.09 1.32 -6.28
N PHE A 11 -2.19 1.51 -7.25
CA PHE A 11 -1.84 2.84 -7.76
C PHE A 11 -3.04 3.51 -8.44
N VAL A 12 -3.79 2.78 -9.26
CA VAL A 12 -4.99 3.27 -9.96
C VAL A 12 -6.12 3.63 -8.98
N LEU A 13 -6.33 2.81 -7.94
CA LEU A 13 -7.32 3.09 -6.90
C LEU A 13 -6.97 4.32 -6.04
N GLY A 14 -5.71 4.73 -6.02
CA GLY A 14 -5.23 5.87 -5.25
C GLY A 14 -5.05 5.58 -3.76
N ALA A 15 -4.54 6.57 -3.04
CA ALA A 15 -3.99 6.40 -1.69
C ALA A 15 -5.03 5.96 -0.63
N GLU A 16 -6.30 6.34 -0.77
CA GLU A 16 -7.32 5.98 0.21
C GLU A 16 -8.05 4.69 -0.17
N ALA A 17 -8.71 4.65 -1.34
CA ALA A 17 -9.44 3.45 -1.76
C ALA A 17 -8.50 2.24 -1.96
N GLY A 18 -7.28 2.47 -2.47
CA GLY A 18 -6.26 1.44 -2.57
C GLY A 18 -5.83 0.91 -1.20
N TYR A 19 -5.68 1.77 -0.19
CA TYR A 19 -5.36 1.34 1.17
C TYR A 19 -6.46 0.47 1.77
N GLN A 20 -7.72 0.92 1.67
CA GLN A 20 -8.86 0.17 2.20
C GLN A 20 -9.01 -1.20 1.53
N PHE A 21 -8.85 -1.25 0.20
CA PHE A 21 -8.81 -2.50 -0.55
C PHE A 21 -7.67 -3.41 -0.06
N ALA A 22 -6.46 -2.89 0.07
CA ALA A 22 -5.30 -3.67 0.51
C ALA A 22 -5.45 -4.21 1.94
N VAL A 23 -6.06 -3.44 2.85
CA VAL A 23 -6.37 -3.90 4.21
C VAL A 23 -7.40 -5.04 4.19
N ARG A 24 -8.49 -4.87 3.43
CA ARG A 24 -9.56 -5.88 3.31
C ARG A 24 -9.06 -7.21 2.74
N GLU A 25 -8.28 -7.15 1.66
CA GLU A 25 -7.71 -8.33 0.99
C GLU A 25 -6.42 -8.84 1.66
N LYS A 26 -6.01 -8.25 2.79
CA LYS A 26 -4.80 -8.62 3.54
C LYS A 26 -3.50 -8.58 2.72
N ILE A 27 -3.41 -7.65 1.77
CA ILE A 27 -2.23 -7.44 0.93
C ILE A 27 -1.15 -6.71 1.73
N ALA A 28 0.06 -7.28 1.78
CA ALA A 28 1.23 -6.59 2.32
C ALA A 28 1.71 -5.52 1.33
N ALA A 29 1.41 -4.25 1.63
CA ALA A 29 1.77 -3.11 0.81
C ALA A 29 2.27 -1.95 1.68
N LEU A 30 3.20 -1.18 1.14
CA LEU A 30 3.67 0.09 1.70
C LEU A 30 3.26 1.21 0.76
N PHE A 31 2.35 2.08 1.21
CA PHE A 31 1.97 3.27 0.46
C PHE A 31 2.91 4.41 0.81
N ILE A 32 3.41 5.10 -0.22
CA ILE A 32 4.14 6.36 -0.08
C ILE A 32 3.24 7.46 -0.64
N VAL A 33 2.66 8.26 0.25
CA VAL A 33 1.65 9.25 -0.12
C VAL A 33 2.26 10.64 -0.02
N ARG A 34 2.13 11.42 -1.11
CA ARG A 34 2.53 12.83 -1.11
C ARG A 34 1.40 13.69 -0.57
N ASN A 35 1.70 14.48 0.45
CA ASN A 35 0.83 15.55 0.95
C ASN A 35 1.59 16.88 0.87
N GLY A 36 1.34 17.65 -0.20
CA GLY A 36 2.11 18.85 -0.52
C GLY A 36 3.61 18.54 -0.71
N ALA A 37 4.45 19.18 0.12
CA ALA A 37 5.90 18.99 0.12
C ALA A 37 6.38 17.74 0.90
N THR A 38 5.48 17.05 1.61
CA THR A 38 5.84 15.91 2.47
C THR A 38 5.48 14.57 1.84
N LEU A 39 6.27 13.55 2.18
CA LEU A 39 5.98 12.15 1.87
C LEU A 39 5.67 11.43 3.19
N THR A 40 4.53 10.76 3.26
CA THR A 40 4.12 9.95 4.41
C THR A 40 4.13 8.48 4.03
N LEU A 41 4.76 7.67 4.88
CA LEU A 41 4.72 6.22 4.77
C LEU A 41 3.48 5.68 5.48
N ARG A 42 2.72 4.83 4.79
CA ARG A 42 1.50 4.21 5.31
C ARG A 42 1.53 2.70 5.03
N PRO A 43 2.13 1.89 5.91
CA PRO A 43 2.13 0.44 5.76
C PRO A 43 0.73 -0.14 6.01
N THR A 44 0.35 -1.19 5.28
CA THR A 44 -0.80 -2.01 5.67
C THR A 44 -0.46 -2.87 6.90
N PRO A 45 -1.45 -3.33 7.68
CA PRO A 45 -1.19 -4.23 8.81
C PRO A 45 -0.48 -5.53 8.40
N ALA A 46 -0.75 -6.03 7.18
CA ALA A 46 -0.05 -7.20 6.65
C ALA A 46 1.43 -6.91 6.36
N PHE A 47 1.75 -5.71 5.87
CA PHE A 47 3.13 -5.28 5.68
C PHE A 47 3.87 -5.11 7.02
N ALA A 48 3.23 -4.47 8.01
CA ALA A 48 3.83 -4.20 9.32
C ALA A 48 4.21 -5.47 10.13
N ARG A 49 3.65 -6.63 9.77
CA ARG A 49 3.99 -7.93 10.37
C ARG A 49 5.18 -8.62 9.72
N LEU A 50 5.66 -8.14 8.57
CA LEU A 50 6.85 -8.70 7.96
C LEU A 50 8.07 -8.37 8.80
N PRO A 51 9.00 -9.33 8.99
CA PRO A 51 10.26 -9.04 9.67
C PRO A 51 11.02 -7.96 8.89
N ALA A 52 11.68 -7.05 9.61
CA ALA A 52 12.67 -6.18 8.99
C ALA A 52 13.80 -7.06 8.43
N LEU A 53 14.14 -6.83 7.16
CA LEU A 53 15.30 -7.46 6.51
C LEU A 53 16.59 -7.06 7.20
#